data_AF-T1PQE1-F1
#
_entry.id   AF-T1PQE1-F1
#
_cell.length_a   1.000
_cell.length_b   1.000
_cell.length_c   1.000
_cell.angle_alpha   90.00
_cell.angle_beta   90.00
_cell.angle_gamma   90.00
#
_symmetry.space_group_name_H-M   'P 1'
#
loop_
_entity.id
_entity.type
_entity.pdbx_description
1 polymer ?
#
loop_
_entity_poly.entity_id
_entity_poly.type
_entity_poly.pdbx_seq_one_letter_code
_entity_poly.pdbx_strand_id
1 'polypeptide(L)'
;MSMKKFVVLKSLQLKTVDCTLSQDFEDSVMNVKCLPLYSTKANDTNSQESVVISYVCTLKPRPGPLNLEKCVEHGVPPGPLLGLLKNGIDVTLENGTVVKSADVSEPNENPLSFIFLDIPSVEFLDNLEKHHELLVNTRINPDKTPELALMVHFAPAEVLSNNVYKTFLEKFAPSTQHIFLNAAQNTFSGYIAAHRIQYQLNQLNPKVFPILAEATNLLGGLSSKMKKTKLDDEDAVNEMEPVSRHSESSGFEQRLNDLSTMSVYHLRPRKGLDRTSEAKLQPSEYINETQILPDFP
;
A
#
# COMPACT_ATOMS: atom_id res chain seq x y z
N MET A 1 18.08 -10.98 -21.83
CA MET A 1 17.96 -10.51 -23.22
C MET A 1 18.08 -9.00 -23.26
N SER A 2 18.93 -8.46 -24.13
CA SER A 2 19.35 -7.05 -24.13
C SER A 2 18.31 -6.17 -24.83
N MET A 3 17.86 -5.09 -24.17
CA MET A 3 16.93 -4.02 -24.65
C MET A 3 17.46 -3.21 -25.86
N LYS A 4 18.29 -3.79 -26.74
CA LYS A 4 19.10 -3.02 -27.69
C LYS A 4 18.40 -2.62 -29.00
N LYS A 5 17.11 -2.90 -29.23
CA LYS A 5 16.52 -2.72 -30.58
C LYS A 5 15.25 -1.86 -30.73
N PHE A 6 14.58 -1.42 -29.66
CA PHE A 6 13.25 -0.79 -29.83
C PHE A 6 13.02 0.54 -29.08
N VAL A 7 13.93 0.98 -28.21
CA VAL A 7 13.73 2.20 -27.40
C VAL A 7 14.93 3.12 -27.55
N VAL A 8 14.75 4.25 -28.25
CA VAL A 8 15.77 5.31 -28.37
C VAL A 8 15.20 6.59 -27.75
N LEU A 9 15.60 6.87 -26.51
CA LEU A 9 15.27 8.11 -25.81
C LEU A 9 16.53 8.98 -25.75
N LYS A 10 16.72 9.85 -26.74
CA LYS A 10 17.98 10.60 -26.97
C LYS A 10 18.44 11.47 -25.79
N SER A 11 17.51 11.92 -24.97
CA SER A 11 17.78 12.87 -23.87
C SER A 11 17.66 12.22 -22.47
N LEU A 12 17.26 10.95 -22.38
CA LEU A 12 17.12 10.28 -21.09
C LEU A 12 18.47 9.72 -20.65
N GLN A 13 18.98 10.24 -19.53
CA GLN A 13 20.17 9.70 -18.89
C GLN A 13 19.76 8.62 -17.88
N LEU A 14 20.01 7.36 -18.22
CA LEU A 14 19.77 6.25 -17.30
C LEU A 14 21.04 5.97 -16.50
N LYS A 15 20.96 6.11 -15.18
CA LYS A 15 22.00 5.64 -14.26
C LYS A 15 21.52 4.36 -13.60
N THR A 16 22.13 3.24 -13.97
CA THR A 16 21.87 1.95 -13.32
C THR A 16 22.79 1.78 -12.13
N VAL A 17 22.26 1.28 -11.02
CA VAL A 17 23.01 0.98 -9.79
C VAL A 17 22.85 -0.50 -9.49
N ASP A 18 23.94 -1.14 -9.07
CA ASP A 18 23.90 -2.51 -8.60
C ASP A 18 23.53 -2.53 -7.10
N CYS A 19 22.30 -2.95 -6.82
CA CYS A 19 21.76 -2.99 -5.46
C CYS A 19 22.34 -4.13 -4.61
N THR A 20 23.10 -5.08 -5.19
CA THR A 20 23.73 -6.17 -4.42
C THR A 20 24.96 -5.73 -3.64
N LEU A 21 25.63 -4.67 -4.09
CA LEU A 21 26.86 -4.14 -3.50
C LEU A 21 26.62 -3.12 -2.37
N SER A 22 25.39 -3.08 -1.85
CA SER A 22 24.95 -2.27 -0.71
C SER A 22 25.17 -0.77 -0.92
N GLN A 23 24.35 -0.16 -1.77
CA GLN A 23 24.26 1.29 -1.88
C GLN A 23 22.89 1.75 -1.35
N ASP A 24 22.93 2.38 -0.17
CA ASP A 24 21.76 3.07 0.39
C ASP A 24 21.44 4.29 -0.48
N PHE A 25 20.15 4.53 -0.70
CA PHE A 25 19.66 5.73 -1.35
C PHE A 25 19.08 6.68 -0.30
N GLU A 26 19.32 7.97 -0.46
CA GLU A 26 18.76 8.99 0.43
C GLU A 26 18.36 10.23 -0.38
N ASP A 27 17.17 10.74 -0.10
CA ASP A 27 16.69 12.01 -0.62
C ASP A 27 16.21 12.94 0.51
N SER A 28 15.50 14.02 0.18
CA SER A 28 14.99 14.96 1.18
C SER A 28 13.88 14.40 2.08
N VAL A 29 13.27 13.26 1.73
CA VAL A 29 12.08 12.70 2.37
C VAL A 29 12.37 11.37 3.08
N MET A 30 13.21 10.51 2.51
CA MET A 30 13.44 9.16 3.01
C MET A 30 14.84 8.62 2.72
N ASN A 31 15.20 7.57 3.46
CA ASN A 31 16.32 6.69 3.18
C ASN A 31 15.79 5.32 2.75
N VAL A 32 16.39 4.72 1.73
CA VAL A 32 16.03 3.41 1.19
C VAL A 32 17.26 2.51 1.24
N LYS A 33 17.17 1.43 2.03
CA LYS A 33 18.20 0.40 2.10
C LYS A 33 17.81 -0.79 1.26
N CYS A 34 18.76 -1.27 0.45
CA CYS A 34 18.58 -2.48 -0.34
C CYS A 34 18.91 -3.70 0.50
N LEU A 35 18.06 -4.72 0.44
CA LEU A 35 18.25 -6.01 1.08
C LEU A 35 18.32 -7.10 0.02
N PRO A 36 19.52 -7.54 -0.40
CA PRO A 36 19.66 -8.64 -1.32
C PRO A 36 19.35 -9.96 -0.61
N LEU A 37 18.40 -10.71 -1.15
CA LEU A 37 18.03 -12.05 -0.69
C LEU A 37 18.45 -13.07 -1.74
N TYR A 38 19.17 -14.11 -1.29
CA TYR A 38 19.75 -15.13 -2.15
C TYR A 38 19.02 -16.47 -1.99
N SER A 39 18.77 -17.14 -3.11
CA SER A 39 18.17 -18.49 -3.12
C SER A 39 19.18 -19.50 -2.60
N THR A 40 18.81 -20.25 -1.55
CA THR A 40 19.65 -21.32 -1.01
C THR A 40 19.18 -22.65 -1.60
N LYS A 41 19.72 -23.04 -2.76
CA LYS A 41 19.42 -24.35 -3.37
C LYS A 41 20.23 -25.45 -2.67
N ALA A 42 19.54 -26.38 -2.03
CA ALA A 42 20.18 -27.57 -1.49
C ALA A 42 20.63 -28.49 -2.66
N ASN A 43 21.95 -28.60 -2.86
CA ASN A 43 22.65 -29.68 -3.57
C ASN A 43 22.86 -29.66 -5.10
N ASP A 44 22.70 -28.56 -5.82
CA ASP A 44 23.12 -28.53 -7.24
C ASP A 44 24.35 -27.64 -7.47
N THR A 45 25.50 -28.29 -7.68
CA THR A 45 26.82 -27.69 -8.00
C THR A 45 26.86 -26.93 -9.33
N ASN A 46 25.73 -26.80 -10.02
CA ASN A 46 25.59 -26.11 -11.30
C ASN A 46 24.38 -25.14 -11.34
N SER A 47 23.74 -24.88 -10.20
CA SER A 47 22.57 -24.00 -10.15
C SER A 47 22.98 -22.53 -9.98
N GLN A 48 22.49 -21.66 -10.87
CA GLN A 48 22.69 -20.21 -10.74
C GLN A 48 22.02 -19.73 -9.46
N GLU A 49 22.78 -19.11 -8.57
CA GLU A 49 22.25 -18.34 -7.44
C GLU A 49 21.35 -17.24 -8.00
N SER A 50 20.07 -17.27 -7.60
CA SER A 50 19.13 -16.21 -7.91
C SER A 50 19.12 -15.21 -6.77
N VAL A 51 19.09 -13.92 -7.11
CA VAL A 51 19.02 -12.83 -6.14
C VAL A 51 17.78 -11.99 -6.42
N VAL A 52 17.08 -11.63 -5.35
CA VAL A 52 16.00 -10.63 -5.37
C VAL A 52 16.33 -9.52 -4.39
N ILE A 53 15.85 -8.31 -4.66
CA ILE A 53 16.12 -7.14 -3.84
C ILE A 53 14.84 -6.72 -3.14
N SER A 54 14.85 -6.81 -1.81
CA SER A 54 13.84 -6.19 -0.95
C SER A 54 14.30 -4.79 -0.53
N TYR A 55 13.38 -3.92 -0.13
CA TYR A 55 13.68 -2.54 0.21
C TYR A 55 13.15 -2.18 1.59
N VAL A 56 14.00 -1.57 2.41
CA VAL A 56 13.62 -1.01 3.71
C VAL A 56 13.63 0.51 3.59
N CYS A 57 12.45 1.12 3.69
CA CYS A 57 12.26 2.55 3.54
C CYS A 57 12.05 3.20 4.91
N THR A 58 12.82 4.23 5.23
CA THR A 58 12.70 5.00 6.48
C THR A 58 12.43 6.45 6.15
N LEU A 59 11.26 6.96 6.56
CA LEU A 59 10.91 8.37 6.42
C LEU A 59 11.70 9.22 7.41
N LYS A 60 12.27 10.32 6.92
CA LYS A 60 12.95 11.29 7.79
C LYS A 60 11.98 11.89 8.82
N PRO A 61 12.46 12.22 10.03
CA PRO A 61 11.65 12.95 11.01
C PRO A 61 11.13 14.25 10.39
N ARG A 62 9.88 14.61 10.69
CA ARG A 62 9.33 15.91 10.32
C ARG A 62 9.04 16.70 11.58
N PRO A 63 9.46 17.99 11.64
CA PRO A 63 9.02 18.88 12.69
C PRO A 63 7.50 18.90 12.73
N GLY A 64 6.93 18.90 13.94
CA GLY A 64 5.49 19.02 14.09
C GLY A 64 4.98 20.34 13.49
N PRO A 65 3.74 20.37 12.98
CA PRO A 65 3.17 21.60 12.46
C PRO A 65 3.14 22.69 13.54
N LEU A 66 3.44 23.93 13.15
CA LEU A 66 3.32 25.08 14.02
C LEU A 66 1.83 25.34 14.33
N ASN A 67 1.49 25.44 15.61
CA ASN A 67 0.14 25.76 16.05
C ASN A 67 -0.03 27.28 16.08
N LEU A 68 -0.71 27.81 15.07
CA LEU A 68 -0.91 29.25 14.91
C LEU A 68 -1.71 29.87 16.07
N GLU A 69 -2.64 29.13 16.67
CA GLU A 69 -3.44 29.59 17.81
C GLU A 69 -2.54 29.81 19.03
N LYS A 70 -1.69 28.83 19.36
CA LYS A 70 -0.69 28.95 20.44
C LYS A 70 0.29 30.11 20.21
N CYS A 71 0.70 30.35 18.96
CA CYS A 71 1.55 31.50 18.62
C CYS A 71 0.86 32.83 18.95
N VAL A 72 -0.42 32.96 18.64
CA VAL A 72 -1.20 34.17 18.92
C VAL A 72 -1.40 34.35 20.43
N GLU A 73 -1.68 33.27 21.17
CA GLU A 73 -1.78 33.29 22.64
C GLU A 73 -0.48 33.76 23.32
N HIS A 74 0.68 33.38 22.77
CA HIS A 74 1.99 33.82 23.25
C HIS A 74 2.40 35.21 22.73
N GLY A 75 1.52 35.90 22.01
CA GLY A 75 1.76 37.27 21.52
C GLY A 75 2.71 37.36 20.33
N VAL A 76 2.91 36.28 19.58
CA VAL A 76 3.79 36.27 18.40
C VAL A 76 3.07 36.94 17.22
N PRO A 77 3.60 38.06 16.67
CA PRO A 77 2.97 38.72 15.53
C PRO A 77 3.14 37.92 14.23
N PRO A 78 2.22 38.03 13.27
CA PRO A 78 2.36 37.41 11.96
C PRO A 78 3.57 37.99 11.22
N GLY A 79 4.43 37.13 10.68
CA GLY A 79 5.62 37.57 9.95
C GLY A 79 6.81 36.61 10.05
N PRO A 80 8.05 37.09 9.88
CA PRO A 80 9.25 36.25 9.83
C PRO A 80 9.50 35.47 11.12
N LEU A 81 9.01 35.95 12.28
CA LEU A 81 9.13 35.27 13.57
C LEU A 81 8.42 33.89 13.57
N LEU A 82 7.28 33.76 12.89
CA LEU A 82 6.60 32.45 12.73
C LEU A 82 7.45 31.49 11.90
N GLY A 83 8.20 31.99 10.91
CA GLY A 83 9.13 31.19 10.12
C GLY A 83 10.30 30.66 10.95
N LEU A 84 10.83 31.49 11.86
CA LEU A 84 11.88 31.08 12.81
C LEU A 84 11.38 29.99 13.76
N LEU A 85 10.19 30.17 14.34
CA LEU A 85 9.55 29.17 15.20
C LEU A 85 9.29 27.86 14.45
N LYS A 86 8.83 27.94 13.20
CA LYS A 86 8.61 26.76 12.33
C LYS A 86 9.90 26.01 12.02
N ASN A 87 11.04 26.70 12.01
CA ASN A 87 12.36 26.11 11.79
C ASN A 87 12.99 25.56 13.08
N GLY A 88 12.28 25.58 14.22
CA GLY A 88 12.82 25.11 15.49
C GLY A 88 13.67 26.14 16.23
N ILE A 89 13.63 27.41 15.83
CA ILE A 89 14.42 28.49 16.44
C ILE A 89 13.55 29.25 17.42
N ASP A 90 14.01 29.36 18.66
CA ASP A 90 13.35 30.15 19.70
C ASP A 90 13.44 31.64 19.37
N VAL A 91 12.35 32.39 19.58
CA VAL A 91 12.27 33.82 19.27
C VAL A 91 12.10 34.64 20.53
N THR A 92 12.75 35.80 20.58
CA THR A 92 12.54 36.80 21.63
C THR A 92 11.68 37.93 21.06
N LEU A 93 10.54 38.16 21.69
CA LEU A 93 9.61 39.23 21.33
C LEU A 93 10.13 40.59 21.83
N GLU A 94 9.59 41.68 21.27
CA GLU A 94 9.98 43.06 21.65
C GLU A 94 9.70 43.37 23.13
N ASN A 95 8.75 42.66 23.73
CA ASN A 95 8.42 42.75 25.16
C ASN A 95 9.42 41.97 26.07
N GLY A 96 10.46 41.37 25.51
CA GLY A 96 11.46 40.57 26.22
C GLY A 96 11.02 39.13 26.55
N THR A 97 9.81 38.72 26.18
CA THR A 97 9.35 37.34 26.35
C THR A 97 10.04 36.42 25.33
N VAL A 98 10.61 35.32 25.80
CA VAL A 98 11.18 34.26 24.95
C VAL A 98 10.10 33.21 24.70
N VAL A 99 9.72 33.03 23.44
CA VAL A 99 8.78 32.00 23.00
C VAL A 99 9.59 30.86 22.39
N LYS A 100 9.52 29.67 23.00
CA LYS A 100 10.21 28.51 22.48
C LYS A 100 9.42 27.87 21.35
N SER A 101 10.13 27.39 20.33
CA SER A 101 9.48 26.66 19.22
C SER A 101 8.69 25.44 19.71
N ALA A 102 9.21 24.75 20.73
CA ALA A 102 8.57 23.57 21.32
C ALA A 102 7.24 23.85 22.04
N ASP A 103 7.01 25.07 22.53
CA ASP A 103 5.79 25.43 23.26
C ASP A 103 4.62 25.73 22.30
N VAL A 104 4.95 26.14 21.07
CA VAL A 104 3.98 26.55 20.03
C VAL A 104 3.91 25.59 18.84
N SER A 105 4.75 24.56 18.80
CA SER A 105 4.71 23.52 17.76
C SER A 105 4.17 22.22 18.33
N GLU A 106 3.49 21.44 17.50
CA GLU A 106 3.12 20.08 17.89
C GLU A 106 4.36 19.18 18.01
N PRO A 107 4.29 18.05 18.75
CA PRO A 107 5.42 17.15 18.90
C PRO A 107 5.95 16.67 17.54
N ASN A 108 7.27 16.53 17.44
CA ASN A 108 7.90 15.99 16.24
C ASN A 108 7.32 14.62 15.90
N GLU A 109 7.04 14.40 14.62
CA GLU A 109 6.55 13.12 14.17
C GLU A 109 7.71 12.11 14.19
N ASN A 110 7.51 10.99 14.89
CA ASN A 110 8.51 9.93 14.96
C ASN A 110 8.87 9.43 13.54
N PRO A 111 10.12 8.99 13.32
CA PRO A 111 10.49 8.28 12.10
C PRO A 111 9.55 7.10 11.88
N LEU A 112 9.13 6.92 10.63
CA LEU A 112 8.22 5.85 10.24
C LEU A 112 8.92 5.01 9.18
N SER A 113 8.88 3.70 9.35
CA SER A 113 9.48 2.77 8.40
C SER A 113 8.43 1.89 7.74
N PHE A 114 8.71 1.46 6.52
CA PHE A 114 7.93 0.48 5.78
C PHE A 114 8.85 -0.37 4.89
N ILE A 115 8.43 -1.59 4.59
CA ILE A 115 9.27 -2.59 3.89
C ILE A 115 8.53 -3.11 2.66
N PHE A 116 9.24 -3.21 1.54
CA PHE A 116 8.86 -4.06 0.41
C PHE A 116 9.67 -5.35 0.47
N LEU A 117 8.98 -6.46 0.68
CA LEU A 117 9.59 -7.77 0.82
C LEU A 117 9.20 -8.64 -0.38
N ASP A 118 10.20 -9.02 -1.18
CA ASP A 118 10.03 -9.89 -2.34
C ASP A 118 10.63 -11.27 -2.04
N ILE A 119 9.77 -12.28 -1.92
CA ILE A 119 10.11 -13.67 -1.60
C ILE A 119 9.48 -14.58 -2.66
N PRO A 120 10.17 -14.84 -3.79
CA PRO A 120 9.60 -15.59 -4.89
C PRO A 120 9.34 -17.07 -4.59
N SER A 121 10.08 -17.67 -3.66
CA SER A 121 9.98 -19.09 -3.32
C SER A 121 10.49 -19.37 -1.90
N VAL A 122 10.26 -20.59 -1.42
CA VAL A 122 10.71 -21.05 -0.09
C VAL A 122 12.23 -21.10 0.05
N GLU A 123 12.98 -21.17 -1.05
CA GLU A 123 14.45 -21.22 -1.06
C GLU A 123 15.12 -19.93 -0.53
N PHE A 124 14.37 -18.83 -0.46
CA PHE A 124 14.85 -17.54 0.06
C PHE A 124 14.64 -17.38 1.57
N LEU A 125 13.86 -18.27 2.21
CA LEU A 125 13.46 -18.12 3.62
C LEU A 125 14.66 -18.24 4.58
N ASP A 126 15.61 -19.12 4.29
CA ASP A 126 16.82 -19.27 5.12
C ASP A 126 17.68 -18.00 5.08
N ASN A 127 17.75 -17.34 3.94
CA ASN A 127 18.48 -16.08 3.80
C ASN A 127 17.73 -14.93 4.49
N LEU A 128 16.40 -14.88 4.33
CA LEU A 128 15.54 -13.92 5.04
C LEU A 128 15.73 -14.01 6.56
N GLU A 129 15.77 -15.22 7.11
CA GLU A 129 15.96 -15.44 8.54
C GLU A 129 17.34 -14.95 9.01
N LYS A 130 18.40 -15.05 8.19
CA LYS A 130 19.71 -14.45 8.55
C LYS A 130 19.65 -12.93 8.64
N HIS A 131 18.76 -12.31 7.89
CA HIS A 131 18.53 -10.87 7.90
C HIS A 131 17.49 -10.41 8.93
N HIS A 132 16.90 -11.32 9.72
CA HIS A 132 15.85 -10.97 10.68
C HIS A 132 16.30 -9.90 11.68
N GLU A 133 17.53 -9.98 12.20
CA GLU A 133 18.02 -8.96 13.13
C GLU A 133 18.13 -7.60 12.46
N LEU A 134 18.51 -7.53 11.18
CA LEU A 134 18.58 -6.25 10.48
C LEU A 134 17.19 -5.65 10.26
N LEU A 135 16.16 -6.48 10.10
CA LEU A 135 14.78 -6.08 9.86
C LEU A 135 14.04 -5.74 11.16
N VAL A 136 14.16 -6.61 12.19
CA VAL A 136 13.54 -6.49 13.51
C VAL A 136 14.32 -5.49 14.38
N ASN A 137 15.65 -5.61 14.43
CA ASN A 137 16.54 -4.60 15.02
C ASN A 137 16.97 -3.59 13.96
N THR A 138 16.05 -3.09 13.11
CA THR A 138 16.34 -1.92 12.28
C THR A 138 16.84 -0.80 13.21
N ARG A 139 18.17 -0.68 13.30
CA ARG A 139 18.94 0.26 14.12
C ARG A 139 18.72 1.66 13.58
N ILE A 140 17.53 2.21 13.80
CA ILE A 140 17.18 3.57 13.40
C ILE A 140 17.19 4.49 14.64
N ASN A 141 17.19 3.96 15.87
CA ASN A 141 17.69 4.66 17.07
C ASN A 141 17.87 3.70 18.26
N PRO A 142 18.95 3.80 19.04
CA PRO A 142 19.13 3.03 20.28
C PRO A 142 18.14 3.41 21.41
N ASP A 143 17.46 4.57 21.33
CA ASP A 143 16.60 5.05 22.44
C ASP A 143 15.10 5.18 22.14
N LYS A 144 14.64 5.07 20.88
CA LYS A 144 13.20 5.11 20.52
C LYS A 144 13.00 4.34 19.21
N THR A 145 12.42 3.16 19.30
CA THR A 145 12.13 2.29 18.15
C THR A 145 11.22 3.03 17.15
N PRO A 146 11.61 3.15 15.86
CA PRO A 146 10.64 3.49 14.84
C PRO A 146 9.66 2.34 14.73
N GLU A 147 8.38 2.68 14.77
CA GLU A 147 7.31 1.76 14.49
C GLU A 147 7.38 1.39 12.99
N LEU A 148 7.54 0.10 12.68
CA LEU A 148 7.30 -0.38 11.33
C LEU A 148 5.80 -0.28 11.07
N ALA A 149 5.38 0.69 10.25
CA ALA A 149 3.96 0.88 9.99
C ALA A 149 3.40 -0.15 9.00
N LEU A 150 4.20 -0.53 8.00
CA LEU A 150 3.71 -1.29 6.87
C LEU A 150 4.77 -2.25 6.32
N MET A 151 4.35 -3.47 6.03
CA MET A 151 5.10 -4.45 5.26
C MET A 151 4.28 -4.86 4.03
N VAL A 152 4.87 -4.70 2.85
CA VAL A 152 4.28 -5.07 1.56
C VAL A 152 4.97 -6.33 1.06
N HIS A 153 4.19 -7.36 0.76
CA HIS A 153 4.69 -8.69 0.44
C HIS A 153 4.42 -9.07 -1.01
N PHE A 154 5.50 -9.34 -1.75
CA PHE A 154 5.49 -10.05 -3.03
C PHE A 154 5.90 -11.50 -2.75
N ALA A 155 4.95 -12.33 -2.34
CA ALA A 155 5.21 -13.72 -2.01
C ALA A 155 4.06 -14.62 -2.47
N PRO A 156 4.34 -15.75 -3.14
CA PRO A 156 3.29 -16.67 -3.59
C PRO A 156 2.66 -17.41 -2.40
N ALA A 157 1.49 -18.01 -2.63
CA ALA A 157 0.72 -18.71 -1.60
C ALA A 157 1.52 -19.79 -0.84
N GLU A 158 2.42 -20.50 -1.52
CA GLU A 158 3.31 -21.49 -0.92
C GLU A 158 4.16 -20.89 0.21
N VAL A 159 4.80 -19.74 -0.06
CA VAL A 159 5.61 -19.00 0.93
C VAL A 159 4.74 -18.49 2.08
N LEU A 160 3.56 -17.93 1.77
CA LEU A 160 2.64 -17.41 2.79
C LEU A 160 2.10 -18.51 3.72
N SER A 161 1.97 -19.74 3.21
CA SER A 161 1.53 -20.90 3.98
C SER A 161 2.62 -21.49 4.88
N ASN A 162 3.90 -21.21 4.57
CA ASN A 162 5.07 -21.76 5.25
C ASN A 162 5.18 -21.26 6.70
N ASN A 163 5.50 -22.18 7.62
CA ASN A 163 5.61 -21.87 9.05
C ASN A 163 6.80 -20.95 9.38
N VAL A 164 7.93 -21.11 8.69
CA VAL A 164 9.11 -20.24 8.89
C VAL A 164 8.74 -18.80 8.59
N TYR A 165 8.02 -18.58 7.49
CA TYR A 165 7.58 -17.24 7.10
C TYR A 165 6.55 -16.67 8.09
N LYS A 166 5.58 -17.46 8.55
CA LYS A 166 4.61 -17.03 9.57
C LYS A 166 5.28 -16.63 10.88
N THR A 167 6.19 -17.46 11.38
CA THR A 167 6.97 -17.18 12.60
C THR A 167 7.87 -15.95 12.43
N PHE A 168 8.40 -15.73 11.22
CA PHE A 168 9.12 -14.48 10.91
C PHE A 168 8.20 -13.25 11.04
N LEU A 169 6.97 -13.30 10.54
CA LEU A 169 6.02 -12.18 10.66
C LEU A 169 5.62 -11.89 12.13
N GLU A 170 5.55 -12.91 12.97
CA GLU A 170 5.24 -12.78 14.40
C GLU A 170 6.32 -12.00 15.19
N LYS A 171 7.51 -11.81 14.63
CA LYS A 171 8.59 -11.01 15.25
C LYS A 171 8.35 -9.50 15.19
N PHE A 172 7.41 -9.04 14.37
CA PHE A 172 7.09 -7.62 14.21
C PHE A 172 5.98 -7.18 15.17
N ALA A 173 5.92 -5.88 15.46
CA ALA A 173 4.93 -5.34 16.39
C ALA A 173 3.50 -5.61 15.89
N PRO A 174 2.53 -5.89 16.78
CA PRO A 174 1.14 -6.11 16.40
C PRO A 174 0.43 -4.89 15.79
N SER A 175 1.07 -3.71 15.74
CA SER A 175 0.58 -2.53 15.01
C SER A 175 1.04 -2.47 13.55
N THR A 176 1.95 -3.36 13.14
CA THR A 176 2.46 -3.45 11.77
C THR A 176 1.37 -3.92 10.83
N GLN A 177 1.03 -3.11 9.84
CA GLN A 177 0.10 -3.52 8.79
C GLN A 177 0.81 -4.40 7.76
N HIS A 178 0.16 -5.46 7.32
CA HIS A 178 0.71 -6.36 6.30
C HIS A 178 -0.17 -6.35 5.05
N ILE A 179 0.41 -5.98 3.90
CA ILE A 179 -0.25 -5.99 2.58
C ILE A 179 0.31 -7.13 1.75
N PHE A 180 -0.56 -8.03 1.28
CA PHE A 180 -0.16 -9.16 0.46
C PHE A 180 -0.62 -8.94 -0.99
N LEU A 181 0.31 -8.60 -1.88
CA LEU A 181 -0.03 -8.21 -3.27
C LEU A 181 -0.30 -9.42 -4.17
N ASN A 182 0.42 -10.53 -3.96
CA ASN A 182 0.25 -11.76 -4.74
C ASN A 182 -0.88 -12.67 -4.22
N ALA A 183 -1.84 -12.10 -3.50
CA ALA A 183 -3.01 -12.83 -3.03
C ALA A 183 -3.83 -13.30 -4.24
N ALA A 184 -4.28 -14.56 -4.22
CA ALA A 184 -5.16 -15.12 -5.26
C ALA A 184 -6.47 -14.32 -5.39
N GLN A 185 -6.81 -13.50 -4.39
CA GLN A 185 -7.97 -12.60 -4.39
C GLN A 185 -7.77 -11.36 -5.31
N ASN A 186 -6.53 -10.94 -5.59
CA ASN A 186 -6.24 -9.76 -6.41
C ASN A 186 -6.27 -10.09 -7.91
N THR A 187 -7.48 -10.34 -8.44
CA THR A 187 -7.68 -10.80 -9.84
C THR A 187 -8.01 -9.69 -10.83
N PHE A 188 -8.29 -8.48 -10.34
CA PHE A 188 -8.70 -7.37 -11.19
C PHE A 188 -7.52 -6.50 -11.61
N SER A 189 -7.40 -6.24 -12.91
CA SER A 189 -6.33 -5.43 -13.50
C SER A 189 -6.52 -3.92 -13.36
N GLY A 190 -7.72 -3.45 -13.02
CA GLY A 190 -8.07 -2.03 -12.97
C GLY A 190 -8.43 -1.40 -14.32
N TYR A 191 -8.45 -2.17 -15.41
CA TYR A 191 -8.76 -1.68 -16.76
C TYR A 191 -10.28 -1.48 -16.98
N ILE A 192 -10.88 -0.53 -16.25
CA ILE A 192 -12.32 -0.25 -16.30
C ILE A 192 -12.82 0.00 -17.73
N ALA A 193 -12.08 0.77 -18.53
CA ALA A 193 -12.49 1.12 -19.89
C ALA A 193 -12.63 -0.11 -20.81
N ALA A 194 -11.73 -1.09 -20.68
CA ALA A 194 -11.79 -2.32 -21.45
C ALA A 194 -13.04 -3.14 -21.07
N HIS A 195 -13.33 -3.23 -19.77
CA HIS A 195 -14.54 -3.88 -19.29
C HIS A 195 -15.81 -3.17 -19.77
N ARG A 196 -15.88 -1.84 -19.68
CA ARG A 196 -17.00 -1.04 -20.18
C ARG A 196 -17.29 -1.35 -21.65
N ILE A 197 -16.28 -1.24 -22.53
CA ILE A 197 -16.42 -1.55 -23.95
C ILE A 197 -16.84 -3.02 -24.15
N GLN A 198 -16.25 -3.96 -23.41
CA GLN A 198 -16.60 -5.36 -23.54
C GLN A 198 -18.06 -5.64 -23.13
N TYR A 199 -18.56 -5.02 -22.07
CA TYR A 199 -19.97 -5.14 -21.67
C TYR A 199 -20.90 -4.59 -22.76
N GLN A 200 -20.57 -3.47 -23.38
CA GLN A 200 -21.36 -2.89 -24.48
C GLN A 200 -21.35 -3.78 -25.72
N LEU A 201 -20.18 -4.30 -26.13
CA LEU A 201 -20.06 -5.22 -27.26
C LEU A 201 -20.71 -6.58 -26.99
N ASN A 202 -20.71 -7.04 -25.74
CA ASN A 202 -21.37 -8.28 -25.32
C ASN A 202 -22.88 -8.22 -25.60
N GLN A 203 -23.52 -7.05 -25.45
CA GLN A 203 -24.94 -6.87 -25.78
C GLN A 203 -25.24 -7.12 -27.26
N LEU A 204 -24.28 -6.84 -28.16
CA LEU A 204 -24.44 -7.09 -29.60
C LEU A 204 -24.31 -8.57 -29.93
N ASN A 205 -23.30 -9.24 -29.36
CA ASN A 205 -23.08 -10.67 -29.58
C ASN A 205 -22.25 -11.30 -28.46
N PRO A 206 -22.88 -12.00 -27.49
CA PRO A 206 -22.16 -12.58 -26.36
C PRO A 206 -21.15 -13.67 -26.74
N LYS A 207 -21.32 -14.32 -27.91
CA LYS A 207 -20.41 -15.39 -28.37
C LYS A 207 -19.14 -14.82 -28.99
N VAL A 208 -19.23 -13.69 -29.70
CA VAL A 208 -18.07 -13.01 -30.30
C VAL A 208 -17.35 -12.15 -29.26
N PHE A 209 -18.10 -11.53 -28.35
CA PHE A 209 -17.57 -10.65 -27.31
C PHE A 209 -17.88 -11.19 -25.92
N PRO A 210 -17.26 -12.30 -25.48
CA PRO A 210 -17.48 -12.84 -24.13
C PRO A 210 -16.98 -11.88 -23.05
N ILE A 211 -17.66 -11.83 -21.90
CA ILE A 211 -17.21 -11.02 -20.77
C ILE A 211 -15.80 -11.46 -20.33
N LEU A 212 -14.95 -10.49 -20.00
CA LEU A 212 -13.57 -10.74 -19.57
C LEU A 212 -13.54 -11.57 -18.28
N ALA A 213 -12.62 -12.53 -18.20
CA ALA A 213 -12.51 -13.49 -17.09
C ALA A 213 -12.38 -12.81 -15.71
N GLU A 214 -11.72 -11.67 -15.64
CA GLU A 214 -11.59 -10.87 -14.42
C GLU A 214 -12.95 -10.45 -13.87
N ALA A 215 -13.89 -10.06 -14.73
CA ALA A 215 -15.24 -9.70 -14.31
C ALA A 215 -16.07 -10.90 -13.86
N THR A 216 -15.85 -12.08 -14.45
CA THR A 216 -16.56 -13.30 -14.02
C THR A 216 -16.16 -13.74 -12.62
N ASN A 217 -14.90 -13.56 -12.23
CA ASN A 217 -14.42 -13.87 -10.88
C ASN A 217 -14.99 -12.89 -9.84
N LEU A 218 -15.19 -11.63 -10.21
CA LEU A 218 -15.80 -10.61 -9.35
C LEU A 218 -17.31 -10.80 -9.18
N LEU A 219 -18.02 -11.23 -10.23
CA LEU A 219 -19.47 -11.48 -10.20
C LEU A 219 -19.85 -12.82 -9.55
N GLY A 220 -18.93 -13.79 -9.50
CA GLY A 220 -19.14 -15.10 -8.86
C GLY A 220 -19.52 -15.02 -7.38
N GLY A 221 -19.24 -13.89 -6.70
CA GLY A 221 -19.66 -13.63 -5.31
C GLY A 221 -21.14 -13.25 -5.14
N LEU A 222 -21.84 -12.86 -6.21
CA LEU A 222 -23.22 -12.32 -6.14
C LEU A 222 -24.31 -13.29 -6.66
N SER A 223 -23.93 -14.46 -7.19
CA SER A 223 -24.86 -15.35 -7.91
C SER A 223 -25.70 -16.31 -7.04
N SER A 224 -25.82 -16.11 -5.72
CA SER A 224 -26.68 -16.95 -4.86
C SER A 224 -28.01 -16.33 -4.43
N LYS A 225 -28.35 -15.10 -4.86
CA LYS A 225 -29.56 -14.39 -4.40
C LYS A 225 -30.51 -13.81 -5.46
N MET A 226 -30.52 -14.32 -6.69
CA MET A 226 -31.66 -14.05 -7.59
C MET A 226 -32.73 -15.15 -7.44
N LYS A 227 -33.56 -15.03 -6.40
CA LYS A 227 -34.86 -15.72 -6.36
C LYS A 227 -35.84 -14.97 -7.27
N LYS A 228 -36.52 -15.76 -8.09
CA LYS A 228 -37.60 -15.41 -9.01
C LYS A 228 -38.60 -14.40 -8.42
N THR A 229 -38.94 -13.43 -9.25
CA THR A 229 -40.09 -12.53 -9.18
C THR A 229 -41.41 -13.23 -8.81
N LYS A 230 -42.17 -12.67 -7.86
CA LYS A 230 -43.63 -12.50 -7.93
C LYS A 230 -44.13 -11.46 -6.90
N LEU A 231 -44.85 -10.50 -7.48
CA LEU A 231 -45.74 -9.42 -7.02
C LEU A 231 -46.39 -9.43 -5.62
N ASP A 232 -46.59 -8.17 -5.15
CA ASP A 232 -47.56 -7.56 -4.22
C ASP A 232 -47.48 -7.88 -2.70
N ASP A 233 -47.16 -6.90 -1.85
CA ASP A 233 -48.09 -5.90 -1.24
C ASP A 233 -47.33 -4.93 -0.31
N GLU A 234 -47.91 -3.74 -0.08
CA GLU A 234 -47.39 -2.68 0.81
C GLU A 234 -47.44 -3.07 2.30
N ASP A 235 -46.37 -2.80 3.06
CA ASP A 235 -46.40 -2.04 4.33
C ASP A 235 -45.01 -1.99 5.01
N ALA A 236 -44.82 -0.93 5.78
CA ALA A 236 -43.59 -0.41 6.37
C ALA A 236 -42.67 -1.41 7.12
N VAL A 237 -41.36 -1.10 7.18
CA VAL A 237 -40.59 -0.77 8.40
C VAL A 237 -39.08 -0.66 8.07
N ASN A 238 -38.49 0.38 8.65
CA ASN A 238 -37.07 0.75 8.72
C ASN A 238 -36.13 -0.43 9.05
N GLU A 239 -35.23 -0.83 8.15
CA GLU A 239 -34.14 -1.77 8.48
C GLU A 239 -32.77 -1.31 7.93
N MET A 240 -31.85 -1.18 8.89
CA MET A 240 -30.42 -0.97 8.78
C MET A 240 -29.76 -2.05 7.91
N GLU A 241 -28.91 -1.62 6.97
CA GLU A 241 -27.98 -2.47 6.22
C GLU A 241 -27.19 -3.42 7.16
N PRO A 242 -27.12 -4.73 6.87
CA PRO A 242 -26.48 -5.69 7.77
C PRO A 242 -24.96 -5.63 7.59
N VAL A 243 -24.30 -5.23 8.67
CA VAL A 243 -22.88 -5.47 8.93
C VAL A 243 -22.60 -6.97 8.73
N SER A 244 -21.89 -7.31 7.65
CA SER A 244 -21.41 -8.66 7.41
C SER A 244 -20.41 -9.04 8.49
N ARG A 245 -20.88 -9.90 9.41
CA ARG A 245 -20.11 -10.52 10.48
C ARG A 245 -18.90 -11.26 9.90
N HIS A 246 -17.71 -10.74 10.17
CA HIS A 246 -16.49 -11.51 10.04
C HIS A 246 -16.50 -12.62 11.10
N SER A 247 -16.35 -13.86 10.65
CA SER A 247 -16.12 -15.02 11.49
C SER A 247 -14.81 -14.83 12.25
N GLU A 248 -14.89 -14.91 13.57
CA GLU A 248 -13.74 -14.93 14.48
C GLU A 248 -12.82 -16.12 14.13
N SER A 249 -11.65 -15.82 13.57
CA SER A 249 -10.51 -16.73 13.60
C SER A 249 -9.36 -16.04 14.30
N SER A 250 -9.02 -16.57 15.46
CA SER A 250 -7.87 -16.28 16.32
C SER A 250 -6.67 -15.60 15.65
N GLY A 251 -6.36 -14.38 16.09
CA GLY A 251 -5.00 -13.86 16.23
C GLY A 251 -4.19 -13.59 14.96
N PHE A 252 -4.67 -12.74 14.05
CA PHE A 252 -3.84 -11.97 13.09
C PHE A 252 -4.70 -10.91 12.35
N GLU A 253 -5.26 -9.94 13.07
CA GLU A 253 -6.29 -9.00 12.56
C GLU A 253 -5.79 -7.87 11.63
N GLN A 254 -4.54 -7.89 11.15
CA GLN A 254 -3.96 -6.80 10.33
C GLN A 254 -3.39 -7.27 8.98
N ARG A 255 -3.99 -8.33 8.40
CA ARG A 255 -3.66 -8.78 7.04
C ARG A 255 -4.63 -8.17 6.04
N LEU A 256 -4.13 -7.25 5.23
CA LEU A 256 -4.85 -6.67 4.10
C LEU A 256 -4.64 -7.59 2.89
N ASN A 257 -5.58 -8.52 2.68
CA ASN A 257 -5.49 -9.56 1.64
C ASN A 257 -6.32 -9.28 0.38
N ASP A 258 -7.20 -8.27 0.41
CA ASP A 258 -8.18 -8.01 -0.65
C ASP A 258 -8.02 -6.61 -1.26
N LEU A 259 -6.80 -6.20 -1.62
CA LEU A 259 -6.58 -4.88 -2.19
C LEU A 259 -7.03 -4.82 -3.66
N SER A 260 -7.83 -3.80 -3.99
CA SER A 260 -8.19 -3.55 -5.38
C SER A 260 -7.13 -2.68 -6.06
N THR A 261 -7.14 -2.63 -7.39
CA THR A 261 -6.32 -1.67 -8.12
C THR A 261 -6.68 -0.25 -7.69
N MET A 262 -5.67 0.61 -7.56
CA MET A 262 -5.78 2.00 -7.07
C MET A 262 -6.12 2.16 -5.58
N SER A 263 -5.98 1.12 -4.75
CA SER A 263 -5.92 1.31 -3.29
C SER A 263 -4.73 2.21 -2.90
N VAL A 264 -4.93 3.09 -1.93
CA VAL A 264 -3.90 4.01 -1.43
C VAL A 264 -3.63 3.73 0.05
N TYR A 265 -2.37 3.71 0.47
CA TYR A 265 -2.02 3.63 1.89
C TYR A 265 -1.30 4.90 2.34
N HIS A 266 -1.88 5.60 3.31
CA HIS A 266 -1.36 6.85 3.84
C HIS A 266 -0.44 6.61 5.03
N LEU A 267 0.87 6.74 4.79
CA LEU A 267 1.90 6.79 5.82
C LEU A 267 1.87 8.13 6.59
N ARG A 268 1.63 9.23 5.87
CA ARG A 268 1.53 10.59 6.43
C ARG A 268 0.47 11.42 5.67
N PRO A 269 -0.50 12.06 6.36
CA PRO A 269 -0.90 11.78 7.74
C PRO A 269 -1.31 10.30 7.90
N ARG A 270 -1.19 9.74 9.11
CA ARG A 270 -1.48 8.31 9.39
C ARG A 270 -2.98 8.01 9.29
N LYS A 271 -3.51 7.98 8.06
CA LYS A 271 -4.91 7.63 7.75
C LYS A 271 -5.09 6.15 7.41
N GLY A 272 -3.99 5.41 7.22
CA GLY A 272 -4.04 4.00 6.86
C GLY A 272 -4.53 3.78 5.43
N LEU A 273 -5.27 2.69 5.22
CA LEU A 273 -5.78 2.30 3.91
C LEU A 273 -6.97 3.18 3.48
N ASP A 274 -6.85 3.81 2.33
CA ASP A 274 -7.89 4.54 1.63
C ASP A 274 -8.31 3.77 0.36
N ARG A 275 -9.63 3.49 0.29
CA ARG A 275 -10.27 2.73 -0.80
C ARG A 275 -11.19 3.57 -1.68
N THR A 276 -11.21 4.89 -1.48
CA THR A 276 -12.11 5.81 -2.19
C THR A 276 -11.87 5.82 -3.69
N SER A 277 -10.62 5.61 -4.10
CA SER A 277 -10.20 5.61 -5.51
C SER A 277 -10.09 4.21 -6.13
N GLU A 278 -10.51 3.17 -5.40
CA GLU A 278 -10.45 1.80 -5.91
C GLU A 278 -11.28 1.63 -7.18
N ALA A 279 -10.68 0.98 -8.16
CA ALA A 279 -11.34 0.69 -9.42
C ALA A 279 -12.49 -0.30 -9.17
N LYS A 280 -13.70 0.06 -9.60
CA LYS A 280 -14.91 -0.77 -9.47
C LYS A 280 -15.61 -0.89 -10.82
N LEU A 281 -16.00 -2.11 -11.17
CA LEU A 281 -16.83 -2.35 -12.34
C LEU A 281 -18.29 -2.04 -12.01
N GLN A 282 -18.97 -1.36 -12.92
CA GLN A 282 -20.40 -1.03 -12.83
C GLN A 282 -21.14 -1.54 -14.08
N PRO A 283 -21.37 -2.87 -14.20
CA PRO A 283 -21.96 -3.45 -15.41
C PRO A 283 -23.31 -2.85 -15.80
N SER A 284 -24.16 -2.52 -14.81
CA SER A 284 -25.48 -1.92 -15.04
C SER A 284 -25.38 -0.55 -15.70
N GLU A 285 -24.44 0.29 -15.26
CA GLU A 285 -24.17 1.59 -15.87
C GLU A 285 -23.75 1.43 -17.34
N TYR A 286 -22.81 0.52 -17.61
CA TYR A 286 -22.30 0.30 -18.96
C TYR A 286 -23.37 -0.20 -19.94
N ILE A 287 -24.30 -1.02 -19.45
CA ILE A 287 -25.45 -1.53 -20.23
C ILE A 287 -26.48 -0.44 -20.47
N ASN A 288 -26.80 0.37 -19.45
CA ASN A 288 -27.78 1.44 -19.58
C ASN A 288 -27.34 2.51 -20.60
N GLU A 289 -26.05 2.81 -20.67
CA GLU A 289 -25.48 3.75 -21.66
C GLU A 289 -25.83 3.38 -23.11
N THR A 290 -25.92 2.09 -23.44
CA THR A 290 -26.27 1.66 -24.81
C THR A 290 -27.76 1.62 -25.03
N GLN A 291 -28.56 1.31 -24.01
CA GLN A 291 -30.03 1.24 -24.11
C GLN A 291 -30.69 2.62 -24.30
N ILE A 292 -29.99 3.71 -23.98
CA ILE A 292 -30.47 5.07 -24.22
C ILE A 292 -30.37 5.45 -25.72
N LEU A 293 -29.61 4.70 -26.52
CA LEU A 293 -29.41 5.01 -27.93
C LEU A 293 -30.60 4.52 -28.77
N PRO A 294 -31.24 5.39 -29.58
CA PRO A 294 -32.49 5.08 -30.28
C PRO A 294 -32.38 3.95 -31.32
N ASP A 295 -31.18 3.67 -31.82
CA ASP A 295 -30.90 2.64 -32.84
C ASP A 295 -30.14 1.42 -32.27
N PHE A 296 -30.01 1.30 -30.95
CA PHE A 296 -29.38 0.13 -30.34
C PHE A 296 -30.40 -1.02 -30.24
N PRO A 297 -30.03 -2.26 -30.65
CA PRO A 297 -30.93 -3.40 -30.70
C PRO A 297 -31.45 -3.86 -29.33
#